data_AF-A0A9W9K3X9-F1
#
_entry.id   AF-A0A9W9K3X9-F1
#
_cell.length_a   1.000
_cell.length_b   1.000
_cell.length_c   1.000
_cell.angle_alpha   90.00
_cell.angle_beta   90.00
_cell.angle_gamma   90.00
#
_symmetry.space_group_name_H-M   'P 1'
#
loop_
_entity.id
_entity.type
_entity.pdbx_description
1 polymer ?
#
loop_
_entity_poly.entity_id
_entity_poly.type
_entity_poly.pdbx_seq_one_letter_code
_entity_poly.pdbx_strand_id
1 'polypeptide(L)' 'MRELDALISEYCHEKQRLRESEAFLILRKVASMVKPIMLQRVWRVGALCEFYPRQKNLVGLKECNGGLIDT' A
#
# COMPACT_ATOMS: atom_id res chain seq x y z
N MET A 1 14.36 14.44 -0.24
CA MET A 1 13.21 15.18 -0.79
C MET A 1 11.95 14.40 -0.38
N ARG A 2 11.18 14.91 0.61
CA ARG A 2 9.89 14.30 0.97
C ARG A 2 8.86 14.79 -0.06
N GLU A 3 8.17 13.86 -0.72
CA GLU A 3 7.11 14.20 -1.67
C GLU A 3 5.99 14.90 -0.87
N LEU A 4 5.72 16.18 -1.18
CA LEU A 4 4.75 16.99 -0.44
C LEU A 4 3.30 16.52 -0.64
N ASP A 5 3.04 15.74 -1.71
CA ASP A 5 1.75 15.13 -2.04
C ASP A 5 1.92 13.62 -2.31
N ALA A 6 2.28 12.87 -1.27
CA ALA A 6 2.37 11.42 -1.39
C ALA A 6 0.97 10.81 -1.62
N LEU A 7 0.77 10.14 -2.77
CA LEU A 7 -0.47 9.40 -3.06
C LEU A 7 -0.62 8.14 -2.18
N ILE A 8 0.50 7.67 -1.63
CA ILE A 8 0.60 6.57 -0.69
C ILE A 8 1.37 7.07 0.51
N SER A 9 0.77 7.04 1.71
CA SER A 9 1.41 7.59 2.91
C SER A 9 2.46 6.65 3.51
N GLU A 10 2.23 5.34 3.43
CA GLU A 10 3.10 4.32 4.04
C GLU A 10 3.22 3.05 3.19
N TYR A 11 4.37 2.39 3.28
CA TYR A 11 4.61 1.05 2.72
C TYR A 11 4.92 0.10 3.87
N CYS A 12 4.14 -0.96 4.02
CA CYS A 12 4.34 -1.96 5.07
C CYS A 12 4.69 -3.31 4.44
N HIS A 13 5.74 -3.95 4.94
CA HIS A 13 6.13 -5.29 4.54
C HIS A 13 6.64 -6.06 5.75
N GLU A 14 6.59 -7.39 5.69
CA GLU A 14 7.00 -8.23 6.83
C GLU A 14 8.54 -8.30 6.92
N LYS A 15 9.11 -7.70 7.96
CA LYS A 15 10.57 -7.57 8.14
C LYS A 15 11.27 -8.90 8.46
N GLN A 16 10.51 -9.89 8.90
CA GLN A 16 11.05 -11.17 9.34
C GLN A 16 11.07 -12.24 8.23
N ARG A 17 10.73 -11.88 6.99
CA ARG A 17 10.75 -12.80 5.85
C ARG A 17 12.07 -12.69 5.09
N LEU A 18 12.55 -13.84 4.59
CA LEU A 18 13.78 -13.98 3.80
C LEU A 18 13.88 -13.03 2.58
N ARG A 19 12.75 -12.52 2.09
CA ARG A 19 12.66 -11.68 0.89
C ARG A 19 12.14 -10.26 1.18
N GLU A 20 12.33 -9.78 2.41
CA GLU A 20 11.93 -8.44 2.86
C GLU A 20 12.29 -7.35 1.84
N SER A 21 13.56 -7.31 1.41
CA SER A 21 14.06 -6.28 0.51
C SER A 21 13.37 -6.30 -0.86
N GLU A 22 12.97 -7.49 -1.33
CA GLU A 22 12.23 -7.63 -2.58
C GLU A 22 10.77 -7.21 -2.42
N ALA A 23 10.14 -7.51 -1.29
CA ALA A 23 8.77 -7.10 -0.98
C ALA A 23 8.64 -5.58 -1.06
N PHE A 24 9.55 -4.85 -0.40
CA PHE A 24 9.55 -3.38 -0.45
C PHE A 24 9.72 -2.83 -1.88
N LEU A 25 10.63 -3.42 -2.67
CA LEU A 25 10.83 -3.03 -4.07
C LEU A 25 9.59 -3.28 -4.93
N ILE A 26 8.89 -4.39 -4.70
CA ILE A 26 7.65 -4.72 -5.39
C ILE A 26 6.56 -3.69 -5.06
N LEU A 27 6.37 -3.35 -3.78
CA LEU A 27 5.37 -2.36 -3.36
C LEU A 27 5.63 -0.99 -4.04
N ARG A 28 6.89 -0.55 -4.09
CA ARG A 28 7.27 0.69 -4.78
C ARG A 28 7.04 0.62 -6.29
N LYS A 29 7.31 -0.53 -6.91
CA LYS A 29 7.07 -0.73 -8.34
C LYS A 29 5.58 -0.66 -8.65
N VAL A 30 4.74 -1.32 -7.85
CA VAL A 30 3.28 -1.27 -7.97
C VAL A 30 2.78 0.17 -7.84
N ALA A 31 3.22 0.89 -6.80
CA ALA A 31 2.88 2.29 -6.61
C ALA A 31 3.20 3.17 -7.82
N SER A 32 4.38 2.98 -8.43
CA SER A 32 4.77 3.71 -9.64
C SER A 32 3.83 3.43 -10.81
N MET A 33 3.43 2.17 -11.01
CA MET A 33 2.54 1.77 -12.10
C MET A 33 1.12 2.33 -11.95
N VAL A 34 0.62 2.45 -10.72
CA VAL A 34 -0.75 2.95 -10.47
C VAL A 34 -0.81 4.47 -10.24
N LYS A 35 0.34 5.14 -10.09
CA LYS A 35 0.41 6.60 -9.88
C LYS A 35 -0.41 7.42 -10.89
N PRO A 36 -0.39 7.13 -12.21
CA PRO A 36 -1.19 7.90 -13.17
C PRO A 36 -2.70 7.83 -12.90
N ILE A 37 -3.24 6.64 -12.62
CA ILE A 37 -4.67 6.48 -12.33
C ILE A 37 -5.04 7.08 -10.96
N MET A 38 -4.15 6.99 -9.98
CA MET A 38 -4.35 7.62 -8.67
C MET A 38 -4.45 9.16 -8.79
N LEU A 39 -3.58 9.78 -9.60
CA LEU A 39 -3.65 11.21 -9.87
C LEU A 39 -4.94 11.59 -10.61
N GLN A 40 -5.28 10.87 -11.68
CA GLN A 40 -6.47 11.14 -12.48
C GLN A 40 -7.79 11.02 -11.70
N ARG A 41 -7.83 10.12 -10.72
CA ARG A 41 -9.02 9.83 -9.91
C ARG A 41 -8.99 10.49 -8.53
N VAL A 42 -7.95 11.25 -8.21
CA VAL A 42 -7.73 11.86 -6.89
C VAL A 42 -7.79 10.81 -5.77
N TRP A 43 -7.23 9.62 -6.03
CA TRP A 43 -7.16 8.55 -5.05
C TRP A 43 -5.95 8.72 -4.15
N ARG A 44 -6.17 8.45 -2.86
CA ARG A 44 -5.14 8.41 -1.83
C ARG A 44 -5.22 7.07 -1.10
N VAL A 45 -4.07 6.49 -0.82
CA VAL A 45 -3.93 5.24 -0.07
C VAL A 45 -3.15 5.54 1.21
N GLY A 46 -3.70 5.14 2.36
CA GLY A 46 -3.01 5.29 3.64
C GLY A 46 -1.76 4.42 3.69
N ALA A 47 -1.95 3.10 3.63
CA ALA A 47 -0.86 2.14 3.64
C ALA A 47 -1.00 1.15 2.49
N LEU A 48 0.10 0.92 1.77
CA LEU A 48 0.22 -0.16 0.80
C LEU A 48 1.04 -1.29 1.43
N CYS A 49 0.36 -2.38 1.77
CA CYS A 49 0.93 -3.45 2.58
C CYS A 49 1.08 -4.76 1.79
N GLU A 50 2.15 -5.49 2.08
CA GLU A 50 2.23 -6.91 1.80
C GLU A 50 1.25 -7.69 2.69
N PHE A 51 0.56 -8.70 2.14
CA PHE A 51 -0.46 -9.46 2.85
C PHE A 51 -0.32 -10.97 2.58
N TYR A 52 -0.42 -11.77 3.64
CA TYR A 52 -0.26 -13.24 3.60
C TYR A 52 -1.50 -13.93 4.21
N PRO A 53 -2.59 -14.06 3.45
CA PRO A 53 -3.79 -14.70 3.96
C PRO A 53 -3.59 -16.20 4.15
N ARG A 54 -4.24 -16.74 5.19
CA ARG A 54 -4.38 -18.20 5.36
C ARG A 54 -5.19 -18.84 4.22
N GLN A 55 -6.13 -18.08 3.66
CA GLN A 55 -6.94 -18.49 2.53
C GLN A 55 -6.18 -18.24 1.22
N LYS A 56 -5.78 -19.31 0.52
CA LYS A 56 -4.91 -19.22 -0.66
C LYS A 56 -5.53 -18.51 -1.88
N ASN A 57 -6.85 -18.38 -1.92
CA ASN A 57 -7.58 -17.69 -3.00
C ASN A 57 -7.78 -16.18 -2.73
N LEU A 58 -7.31 -15.66 -1.60
CA LEU A 58 -7.39 -14.23 -1.29
C LEU A 58 -6.12 -13.54 -1.80
N VAL A 59 -6.25 -12.72 -2.84
CA VAL A 59 -5.10 -12.08 -3.52
C VAL A 59 -4.97 -10.60 -3.16
N GLY A 60 -5.99 -10.01 -2.53
CA GLY A 60 -5.95 -8.63 -2.05
C GLY A 60 -7.17 -8.28 -1.22
N LEU A 61 -7.00 -7.32 -0.30
CA LEU A 61 -8.07 -6.75 0.53
C LEU A 61 -8.11 -5.24 0.32
N LYS A 62 -9.32 -4.69 0.14
CA LYS A 62 -9.56 -3.25 0.26
C LYS A 62 -10.14 -3.00 1.65
N GLU A 63 -9.29 -2.70 2.62
CA GLU A 63 -9.76 -2.18 3.90
C GLU A 63 -10.08 -0.69 3.75
N CYS A 64 -11.37 -0.35 3.78
CA CYS A 64 -11.79 1.03 4.03
C CYS A 64 -11.71 1.24 5.53
N ASN A 65 -10.67 1.92 6.03
CA ASN A 65 -10.65 2.42 7.41
C ASN A 65 -11.70 3.53 7.56
N GLY A 66 -12.97 3.14 7.71
CA GLY A 66 -14.05 4.01 8.17
C GLY A 66 -14.29 3.73 9.65
N GLY A 67 -13.72 4.56 10.54
CA GLY A 67 -14.08 4.52 11.95
C GLY A 67 -13.02 5.00 12.93
N LEU A 68 -12.70 6.29 12.89
CA LEU A 68 -12.53 7.13 14.08
C LEU A 68 -12.58 8.58 13.59
N ILE A 69 -13.81 9.09 13.49
CA ILE A 69 -14.05 10.52 13.68
C ILE A 69 -13.81 10.72 15.18
N ASP A 70 -12.62 11.18 15.56
CA ASP A 70 -12.52 11.91 16.80
C ASP A 70 -13.10 13.30 16.54
N THR A 71 -14.08 13.64 17.37
CA THR A 71 -14.82 14.91 17.49
C THR A 71 -14.00 16.17 17.32
#